data_AF-A0A7G2RU64-F1
#
_entry.id   AF-A0A7G2RU64-F1
#
_cell.length_a   1.000
_cell.length_b   1.000
_cell.length_c   1.000
_cell.angle_alpha   90.00
_cell.angle_beta   90.00
_cell.angle_gamma   90.00
#
_symmetry.space_group_name_H-M   'P 1'
#
loop_
_entity.id
_entity.type
_entity.pdbx_description
1 polymer ?
#
loop_
_entity_poly.entity_id
_entity_poly.type
_entity_poly.pdbx_seq_one_letter_code
_entity_poly.pdbx_strand_id
1 'polypeptide(L)'
;MSEQTVFASALLDPAQPCPDGLRAWNGSDPNQRFAVYRNNIVVSLIDALAATFPVCQQLVGEAFFRAMARVFVVAQPPRSQILTFYGREFPAFIDTFSPASSVPYLADVARLERLRLDAFHSADVEPLGTEDITGVLSAPHRLPGLRMDIHPSVAVLQSRFAVLSLWAAHQQATPELARVEPLQPESVLVLRSGLEVQCIDIAEATGVFMDRLIQKETLSQAEQDAKACEPGFDLVAALTLLLRWQIITSLYPGDEHGQLD
;
A
#
# COMPACT_ATOMS: atom_id res chain seq x y z
N MET A 1 8.53 -14.74 -30.42
CA MET A 1 7.88 -14.92 -29.10
C MET A 1 7.94 -16.39 -28.76
N SER A 2 8.25 -16.77 -27.52
CA SER A 2 8.25 -18.19 -27.15
C SER A 2 6.82 -18.74 -27.09
N GLU A 3 6.65 -20.05 -27.30
CA GLU A 3 5.35 -20.73 -27.18
C GLU A 3 4.69 -20.48 -25.81
N GLN A 4 5.51 -20.33 -24.75
CA GLN A 4 5.05 -19.99 -23.40
C GLN A 4 4.46 -18.58 -23.30
N THR A 5 5.01 -17.59 -24.03
CA THR A 5 4.46 -16.22 -24.06
C THR A 5 3.12 -16.16 -24.81
N VAL A 6 3.00 -16.93 -25.90
CA VAL A 6 1.74 -17.03 -26.67
C VAL A 6 0.66 -17.72 -25.84
N PHE A 7 1.00 -18.79 -25.12
CA PHE A 7 0.08 -19.46 -24.22
C PHE A 7 -0.37 -18.55 -23.06
N ALA A 8 0.56 -17.86 -22.39
CA ALA A 8 0.24 -16.97 -21.27
C ALA A 8 -0.61 -15.77 -21.69
N SER A 9 -0.34 -15.15 -22.85
CA SER A 9 -1.14 -14.04 -23.36
C SER A 9 -2.56 -14.47 -23.74
N ALA A 10 -2.71 -15.61 -24.41
CA ALA A 10 -4.03 -16.17 -24.72
C ALA A 10 -4.82 -16.55 -23.46
N LEU A 11 -4.17 -16.82 -22.32
CA LEU A 11 -4.89 -17.06 -21.06
C LEU A 11 -5.46 -15.80 -20.43
N LEU A 12 -4.79 -14.68 -20.60
CA LEU A 12 -5.17 -13.41 -19.99
C LEU A 12 -6.13 -12.60 -20.86
N ASP A 13 -6.22 -12.92 -22.15
CA ASP A 13 -7.09 -12.26 -23.12
C ASP A 13 -8.24 -13.19 -23.57
N PRO A 14 -9.49 -12.92 -23.14
CA PRO A 14 -10.66 -13.70 -23.56
C PRO A 14 -10.92 -13.67 -25.06
N ALA A 15 -10.49 -12.61 -25.77
CA ALA A 15 -10.69 -12.43 -27.20
C ALA A 15 -9.72 -13.26 -28.04
N GLN A 16 -8.65 -13.79 -27.45
CA GLN A 16 -7.71 -14.65 -28.14
C GLN A 16 -8.22 -16.10 -28.23
N PRO A 17 -8.03 -16.76 -29.38
CA PRO A 17 -8.36 -18.18 -29.53
C PRO A 17 -7.44 -19.05 -28.68
N CYS A 18 -7.86 -20.30 -28.47
CA CYS A 18 -7.00 -21.33 -27.91
C CYS A 18 -5.74 -21.48 -28.79
N PRO A 19 -4.52 -21.45 -28.23
CA PRO A 19 -3.30 -21.67 -28.99
C PRO A 19 -3.31 -23.01 -29.72
N ASP A 20 -2.80 -23.02 -30.96
CA ASP A 20 -2.67 -24.23 -31.77
C ASP A 20 -1.69 -25.23 -31.12
N GLY A 21 -1.91 -26.52 -31.37
CA GLY A 21 -1.02 -27.59 -30.91
C GLY A 21 -1.24 -28.06 -29.46
N LEU A 22 -2.18 -27.45 -28.71
CA LEU A 22 -2.53 -27.92 -27.38
C LEU A 22 -3.16 -29.32 -27.43
N ARG A 23 -2.61 -30.22 -26.61
CA ARG A 23 -3.12 -31.59 -26.47
C ARG A 23 -3.60 -31.83 -25.06
N ALA A 24 -4.73 -32.50 -25.03
CA ALA A 24 -5.46 -32.83 -23.83
C ALA A 24 -5.05 -34.25 -23.40
N TRP A 25 -4.44 -34.42 -22.22
CA TRP A 25 -3.89 -35.72 -21.78
C TRP A 25 -4.91 -36.88 -21.73
N ASN A 26 -6.20 -36.57 -21.56
CA ASN A 26 -7.30 -37.55 -21.51
C ASN A 26 -8.15 -37.59 -22.80
N GLY A 27 -7.70 -36.93 -23.87
CA GLY A 27 -8.39 -36.90 -25.17
C GLY A 27 -9.59 -35.96 -25.29
N SER A 28 -9.94 -35.18 -24.25
CA SER A 28 -10.99 -34.16 -24.35
C SER A 28 -10.62 -32.97 -25.24
N ASP A 29 -11.59 -32.13 -25.62
CA ASP A 29 -11.36 -30.96 -26.48
C ASP A 29 -10.38 -29.96 -25.81
N PRO A 30 -9.22 -29.67 -26.43
CA PRO A 30 -8.28 -28.67 -25.96
C PRO A 30 -8.90 -27.28 -25.77
N ASN A 31 -9.84 -26.86 -26.63
CA ASN A 31 -10.50 -25.55 -26.52
C ASN A 31 -11.33 -25.47 -25.23
N GLN A 32 -12.10 -26.53 -24.95
CA GLN A 32 -12.92 -26.61 -23.74
C GLN A 32 -12.04 -26.60 -22.48
N ARG A 33 -10.91 -27.33 -22.49
CA ARG A 33 -9.97 -27.30 -21.36
C ARG A 33 -9.27 -25.97 -21.17
N PHE A 34 -8.89 -25.32 -22.28
CA PHE A 34 -8.27 -24.01 -22.23
C PHE A 34 -9.24 -22.97 -21.66
N ALA A 35 -10.51 -23.01 -22.05
CA ALA A 35 -11.56 -22.16 -21.47
C ALA A 35 -11.75 -22.40 -19.97
N VAL A 36 -11.74 -23.67 -19.52
CA VAL A 36 -11.79 -24.00 -18.08
C VAL A 36 -10.57 -23.45 -17.34
N TYR A 37 -9.36 -23.61 -17.90
CA TYR A 37 -8.14 -23.11 -17.28
C TYR A 37 -8.13 -21.58 -17.19
N ARG A 38 -8.57 -20.89 -18.25
CA ARG A 38 -8.79 -19.43 -18.26
C ARG A 38 -9.76 -18.99 -17.16
N ASN A 39 -10.90 -19.68 -17.03
CA ASN A 39 -11.88 -19.38 -15.98
C ASN A 39 -11.27 -19.56 -14.57
N ASN A 40 -10.49 -20.62 -14.36
CA ASN A 40 -9.83 -20.86 -13.08
C ASN A 40 -8.84 -19.74 -12.73
N ILE A 41 -8.10 -19.21 -13.71
CA ILE A 41 -7.20 -18.07 -13.49
C ILE A 41 -7.99 -16.85 -12.99
N VAL A 42 -9.11 -16.51 -13.64
CA VAL A 42 -9.94 -15.36 -13.23
C VAL A 42 -10.46 -15.56 -11.80
N VAL A 43 -10.94 -16.76 -11.46
CA VAL A 43 -11.41 -17.07 -10.11
C VAL A 43 -10.28 -16.93 -9.09
N SER A 44 -9.10 -17.51 -9.36
CA SER A 44 -7.95 -17.40 -8.45
C SER A 44 -7.45 -15.97 -8.27
N LEU A 45 -7.53 -15.12 -9.29
CA LEU A 45 -7.19 -13.71 -9.17
C LEU A 45 -8.18 -12.93 -8.32
N ILE A 46 -9.48 -13.22 -8.46
CA ILE A 46 -10.52 -12.65 -7.58
C ILE A 46 -10.29 -13.11 -6.14
N ASP A 47 -9.97 -14.38 -5.93
CA ASP A 47 -9.71 -14.93 -4.59
C ASP A 47 -8.45 -14.30 -3.97
N ALA A 48 -7.41 -14.04 -4.77
CA ALA A 48 -6.22 -13.32 -4.32
C ALA A 48 -6.52 -11.87 -3.92
N LEU A 49 -7.39 -11.18 -4.67
CA LEU A 49 -7.86 -9.84 -4.29
C LEU A 49 -8.68 -9.89 -3.00
N ALA A 50 -9.58 -10.86 -2.85
CA ALA A 50 -10.35 -11.05 -1.62
C ALA A 50 -9.46 -11.29 -0.39
N ALA A 51 -8.39 -12.09 -0.55
CA ALA A 51 -7.41 -12.31 0.51
C ALA A 51 -6.57 -11.06 0.83
N THR A 52 -6.34 -10.19 -0.15
CA THR A 52 -5.58 -8.94 0.02
C THR A 52 -6.43 -7.82 0.62
N PHE A 53 -7.72 -7.78 0.30
CA PHE A 53 -8.66 -6.72 0.68
C PHE A 53 -9.87 -7.24 1.47
N PRO A 54 -9.67 -8.00 2.56
CA PRO A 54 -10.75 -8.64 3.31
C PRO A 54 -11.73 -7.64 3.94
N VAL A 55 -11.29 -6.46 4.38
CA VAL A 55 -12.17 -5.43 4.94
C VAL A 55 -12.99 -4.79 3.83
N CYS A 56 -12.40 -4.52 2.67
CA CYS A 56 -13.17 -4.04 1.51
C CYS A 56 -14.29 -5.02 1.14
N GLN A 57 -14.02 -6.32 1.15
CA GLN A 57 -15.04 -7.34 0.90
C GLN A 57 -16.15 -7.34 1.95
N GLN A 58 -15.81 -7.19 3.23
CA GLN A 58 -16.79 -7.11 4.31
C GLN A 58 -17.67 -5.87 4.20
N LEU A 59 -17.10 -4.72 3.85
CA LEU A 59 -17.81 -3.45 3.72
C LEU A 59 -18.89 -3.46 2.64
N VAL A 60 -18.62 -4.09 1.49
CA VAL A 60 -19.55 -4.10 0.34
C VAL A 60 -20.31 -5.42 0.18
N GLY A 61 -19.93 -6.44 0.94
CA GLY A 61 -20.41 -7.81 0.80
C GLY A 61 -19.72 -8.58 -0.33
N GLU A 62 -19.64 -9.91 -0.16
CA GLU A 62 -18.91 -10.79 -1.07
C GLU A 62 -19.37 -10.69 -2.53
N ALA A 63 -20.69 -10.67 -2.77
CA ALA A 63 -21.22 -10.66 -4.13
C ALA A 63 -20.80 -9.41 -4.91
N PHE A 64 -20.89 -8.23 -4.28
CA PHE A 64 -20.47 -6.97 -4.90
C PHE A 64 -18.96 -6.95 -5.09
N PHE A 65 -18.19 -7.33 -4.05
CA PHE A 65 -16.73 -7.37 -4.12
C PHE A 65 -16.25 -8.26 -5.28
N ARG A 66 -16.78 -9.48 -5.39
CA ARG A 66 -16.40 -10.42 -6.46
C ARG A 66 -16.76 -9.88 -7.84
N ALA A 67 -17.90 -9.20 -7.98
CA ALA A 67 -18.28 -8.58 -9.26
C ALA A 67 -17.32 -7.44 -9.64
N MET A 68 -17.00 -6.56 -8.69
CA MET A 68 -16.04 -5.47 -8.87
C MET A 68 -14.63 -5.98 -9.18
N ALA A 69 -14.14 -6.96 -8.41
CA ALA A 69 -12.86 -7.63 -8.62
C ALA A 69 -12.78 -8.28 -10.00
N ARG A 70 -13.86 -8.91 -10.47
CA ARG A 70 -13.90 -9.47 -11.84
C ARG A 70 -13.71 -8.41 -12.91
N VAL A 71 -14.35 -7.25 -12.78
CA VAL A 71 -14.17 -6.13 -13.72
C VAL A 71 -12.71 -5.68 -13.73
N PHE A 72 -12.11 -5.51 -12.54
CA PHE A 72 -10.69 -5.19 -12.42
C PHE A 72 -9.79 -6.24 -13.07
N VAL A 73 -10.02 -7.53 -12.81
CA VAL A 73 -9.19 -8.63 -13.34
C VAL A 73 -9.19 -8.67 -14.87
N VAL A 74 -10.34 -8.41 -15.49
CA VAL A 74 -10.45 -8.36 -16.95
C VAL A 74 -9.78 -7.10 -17.51
N ALA A 75 -9.92 -5.95 -16.84
CA ALA A 75 -9.33 -4.69 -17.29
C ALA A 75 -7.82 -4.62 -17.05
N GLN A 76 -7.32 -5.25 -15.99
CA GLN A 76 -5.94 -5.24 -15.54
C GLN A 76 -5.49 -6.66 -15.18
N PRO A 77 -5.21 -7.50 -16.19
CA PRO A 77 -4.64 -8.82 -15.95
C PRO A 77 -3.23 -8.71 -15.35
N PRO A 78 -2.80 -9.71 -14.57
CA PRO A 78 -1.46 -9.73 -13.98
C PRO A 78 -0.38 -9.67 -15.06
N ARG A 79 0.60 -8.77 -14.85
CA ARG A 79 1.78 -8.62 -15.73
C ARG A 79 2.96 -9.50 -15.31
N SER A 80 2.87 -10.13 -14.15
CA SER A 80 3.89 -10.99 -13.56
C SER A 80 3.25 -12.26 -13.01
N GLN A 81 4.03 -13.35 -12.96
CA GLN A 81 3.62 -14.60 -12.32
C GLN A 81 3.60 -14.50 -10.78
N ILE A 82 4.18 -13.43 -10.21
CA ILE A 82 4.20 -13.19 -8.77
C ILE A 82 2.91 -12.49 -8.36
N LEU A 83 1.95 -13.27 -7.84
CA LEU A 83 0.64 -12.78 -7.42
C LEU A 83 0.68 -11.83 -6.22
N THR A 84 1.74 -11.84 -5.42
CA THR A 84 1.91 -10.95 -4.26
C THR A 84 1.82 -9.46 -4.63
N PHE A 85 2.23 -9.10 -5.85
CA PHE A 85 2.14 -7.71 -6.35
C PHE A 85 0.82 -7.41 -7.07
N TYR A 86 0.01 -8.44 -7.34
CA TYR A 86 -1.28 -8.28 -7.98
C TYR A 86 -2.24 -7.52 -7.06
N GLY A 87 -3.04 -6.62 -7.63
CA GLY A 87 -3.96 -5.78 -6.88
C GLY A 87 -3.39 -4.45 -6.37
N ARG A 88 -2.12 -4.10 -6.63
CA ARG A 88 -1.56 -2.78 -6.27
C ARG A 88 -2.39 -1.60 -6.81
N GLU A 89 -2.91 -1.74 -8.03
CA GLU A 89 -3.74 -0.71 -8.69
C GLU A 89 -5.24 -0.80 -8.32
N PHE A 90 -5.63 -1.80 -7.53
CA PHE A 90 -7.04 -2.01 -7.17
C PHE A 90 -7.68 -0.83 -6.43
N PRO A 91 -6.98 -0.16 -5.47
CA PRO A 91 -7.53 1.03 -4.82
C PRO A 91 -7.82 2.17 -5.81
N ALA A 92 -6.88 2.45 -6.73
CA ALA A 92 -7.07 3.47 -7.77
C ALA A 92 -8.21 3.11 -8.75
N PHE A 93 -8.38 1.82 -9.04
CA PHE A 93 -9.53 1.35 -9.80
C PHE A 93 -10.85 1.63 -9.06
N ILE A 94 -10.93 1.37 -7.75
CA ILE A 94 -12.13 1.60 -6.94
C ILE A 94 -12.56 3.08 -7.00
N ASP A 95 -11.63 4.05 -6.97
CA ASP A 95 -11.98 5.48 -7.08
C ASP A 95 -12.77 5.80 -8.36
N THR A 96 -12.48 5.07 -9.44
CA THR A 96 -13.11 5.26 -10.76
C THR A 96 -14.32 4.35 -10.98
N PHE A 97 -14.59 3.42 -10.06
CA PHE A 97 -15.65 2.43 -10.20
C PHE A 97 -16.98 3.01 -9.70
N SER A 98 -17.74 3.62 -10.62
CA SER A 98 -19.03 4.29 -10.33
C SER A 98 -20.01 3.46 -9.48
N PRO A 99 -20.15 2.12 -9.60
CA PRO A 99 -21.04 1.37 -8.72
C PRO A 99 -20.66 1.40 -7.24
N ALA A 100 -19.42 1.75 -6.87
CA ALA A 100 -18.97 1.89 -5.48
C ALA A 100 -19.14 3.32 -4.92
N SER A 101 -19.74 4.27 -5.66
CA SER A 101 -19.86 5.67 -5.21
C SER A 101 -20.65 5.87 -3.92
N SER A 102 -21.46 4.90 -3.49
CA SER A 102 -22.16 4.95 -2.20
C SER A 102 -21.27 4.67 -0.98
N VAL A 103 -20.05 4.18 -1.19
CA VAL A 103 -19.05 3.86 -0.17
C VAL A 103 -17.72 4.57 -0.49
N PRO A 104 -17.68 5.92 -0.41
CA PRO A 104 -16.56 6.71 -0.94
C PRO A 104 -15.22 6.44 -0.24
N TYR A 105 -15.24 5.90 0.98
CA TYR A 105 -14.06 5.49 1.74
C TYR A 105 -13.47 4.14 1.32
N LEU A 106 -14.14 3.36 0.46
CA LEU A 106 -13.73 2.00 0.10
C LEU A 106 -12.34 1.97 -0.54
N ALA A 107 -12.03 2.95 -1.39
CA ALA A 107 -10.72 3.04 -2.02
C ALA A 107 -9.61 3.31 -1.00
N ASP A 108 -9.84 4.20 -0.02
CA ASP A 108 -8.83 4.50 1.00
C ASP A 108 -8.65 3.34 2.00
N VAL A 109 -9.71 2.60 2.31
CA VAL A 109 -9.58 1.33 3.06
C VAL A 109 -8.74 0.32 2.28
N ALA A 110 -8.96 0.21 0.96
CA ALA A 110 -8.14 -0.65 0.11
C ALA A 110 -6.67 -0.19 0.06
N ARG A 111 -6.41 1.13 0.05
CA ARG A 111 -5.05 1.69 0.18
C ARG A 111 -4.39 1.26 1.48
N LEU A 112 -5.11 1.35 2.61
CA LEU A 112 -4.59 0.92 3.90
C LEU A 112 -4.23 -0.57 3.90
N GLU A 113 -5.13 -1.44 3.43
CA GLU A 113 -4.86 -2.88 3.34
C GLU A 113 -3.66 -3.18 2.44
N ARG A 114 -3.52 -2.45 1.33
CA ARG A 114 -2.36 -2.57 0.43
C ARG A 114 -1.06 -2.14 1.09
N LEU A 115 -1.05 -0.98 1.76
CA LEU A 115 0.12 -0.48 2.49
C LEU A 115 0.56 -1.47 3.57
N ARG A 116 -0.39 -2.10 4.26
CA ARG A 116 -0.07 -3.13 5.25
C ARG A 116 0.61 -4.35 4.63
N LEU A 117 0.12 -4.82 3.48
CA LEU A 117 0.74 -5.92 2.76
C LEU A 117 2.14 -5.56 2.23
N ASP A 118 2.31 -4.35 1.67
CA ASP A 118 3.60 -3.86 1.20
C ASP A 118 4.60 -3.71 2.36
N ALA A 119 4.16 -3.21 3.53
CA ALA A 119 4.98 -3.14 4.74
C ALA A 119 5.42 -4.54 5.22
N PHE A 120 4.53 -5.53 5.17
CA PHE A 120 4.84 -6.92 5.53
C PHE A 120 5.92 -7.54 4.62
N HIS A 121 5.91 -7.23 3.32
CA HIS A 121 6.85 -7.77 2.33
C HIS A 121 8.07 -6.87 2.05
N SER A 122 8.18 -5.74 2.77
CA SER A 122 9.35 -4.85 2.68
C SER A 122 10.66 -5.56 3.02
N ALA A 123 11.76 -5.09 2.45
CA ALA A 123 13.09 -5.60 2.78
C ALA A 123 13.38 -5.43 4.28
N ASP A 124 14.06 -6.40 4.88
CA ASP A 124 14.61 -6.28 6.23
C ASP A 124 15.83 -5.35 6.18
N VAL A 125 15.74 -4.21 6.88
CA VAL A 125 16.84 -3.25 7.02
C VAL A 125 17.04 -2.97 8.50
N GLU A 126 18.28 -3.08 8.96
CA GLU A 126 18.59 -2.79 10.36
C GLU A 126 18.40 -1.29 10.64
N PRO A 127 17.71 -0.92 11.72
CA PRO A 127 17.65 0.45 12.17
C PRO A 127 19.02 1.03 12.51
N LEU A 128 19.12 2.35 12.43
CA LEU A 128 20.32 3.07 12.81
C LEU A 128 20.63 2.89 14.30
N GLY A 129 21.91 2.68 14.63
CA GLY A 129 22.38 2.55 16.00
C GLY A 129 22.24 3.84 16.80
N THR A 130 22.09 3.70 18.13
CA THR A 130 21.99 4.84 19.06
C THR A 130 23.24 5.74 19.07
N GLU A 131 24.42 5.17 18.81
CA GLU A 131 25.68 5.90 18.73
C GLU A 131 25.71 6.86 17.53
N ASP A 132 25.24 6.42 16.37
CA ASP A 132 25.18 7.24 15.15
C ASP A 132 24.22 8.42 15.30
N ILE A 133 23.07 8.19 15.94
CA ILE A 133 22.09 9.24 16.26
C ILE A 133 22.73 10.29 17.19
N THR A 134 23.45 9.85 18.22
CA THR A 134 24.13 10.74 19.18
C THR A 134 25.21 11.58 18.49
N GLY A 135 25.95 11.00 17.55
CA GLY A 135 26.96 11.69 16.77
C GLY A 135 26.40 12.86 15.96
N VAL A 136 25.25 12.67 15.30
CA VAL A 136 24.59 13.72 14.52
C VAL A 136 23.99 14.81 15.43
N LEU A 137 23.35 14.42 16.54
CA LEU A 137 22.78 15.36 17.51
C LEU A 137 23.86 16.24 18.19
N SER A 138 25.12 15.79 18.19
CA SER A 138 26.26 16.56 18.72
C SER A 138 26.63 17.78 17.87
N ALA A 139 26.03 17.94 16.67
CA ALA A 139 26.23 19.09 15.79
C ALA A 139 24.90 19.79 15.44
N PRO A 140 24.27 20.54 16.37
CA PRO A 140 22.93 21.11 16.19
C PRO A 140 22.77 22.01 14.96
N HIS A 141 23.83 22.72 14.57
CA HIS A 141 23.86 23.61 13.39
C HIS A 141 23.66 22.85 12.07
N ARG A 142 23.83 21.52 12.04
CA ARG A 142 23.63 20.69 10.84
C ARG A 142 22.25 20.06 10.77
N LEU A 143 21.47 20.11 11.85
CA LEU A 143 20.14 19.48 11.92
C LEU A 143 19.17 19.99 10.85
N PRO A 144 19.10 21.31 10.53
CA PRO A 144 18.15 21.78 9.52
C PRO A 144 18.35 21.14 8.13
N GLY A 145 19.60 20.90 7.74
CA GLY A 145 19.96 20.27 6.47
C GLY A 145 19.97 18.74 6.51
N LEU A 146 19.72 18.13 7.67
CA LEU A 146 19.81 16.68 7.84
C LEU A 146 18.78 15.96 6.95
N ARG A 147 19.24 14.92 6.26
CA ARG A 147 18.38 13.97 5.54
C ARG A 147 18.49 12.61 6.21
N MET A 148 17.43 11.82 6.03
CA MET A 148 17.26 10.53 6.70
C MET A 148 16.74 9.53 5.69
N ASP A 149 17.24 8.30 5.73
CA ASP A 149 16.57 7.20 5.05
C ASP A 149 15.62 6.52 6.04
N ILE A 150 14.34 6.47 5.67
CA ILE A 150 13.29 5.82 6.45
C ILE A 150 13.18 4.36 6.02
N HIS A 151 12.93 3.47 6.98
CA HIS A 151 12.79 2.04 6.76
C HIS A 151 11.75 1.77 5.65
N PRO A 152 12.02 0.85 4.69
CA PRO A 152 11.17 0.63 3.51
C PRO A 152 9.77 0.08 3.82
N SER A 153 9.52 -0.35 5.06
CA SER A 153 8.20 -0.76 5.53
C SER A 153 7.28 0.41 5.86
N VAL A 154 7.81 1.62 5.95
CA VAL A 154 7.07 2.79 6.41
C VAL A 154 6.34 3.44 5.26
N ALA A 155 5.06 3.73 5.48
CA ALA A 155 4.24 4.52 4.59
C ALA A 155 3.24 5.36 5.38
N VAL A 156 2.80 6.46 4.78
CA VAL A 156 1.74 7.31 5.33
C VAL A 156 0.52 7.23 4.42
N LEU A 157 -0.67 7.18 5.01
CA LEU A 157 -1.93 7.35 4.31
C LEU A 157 -2.66 8.55 4.89
N GLN A 158 -2.81 9.59 4.06
CA GLN A 158 -3.67 10.73 4.34
C GLN A 158 -5.05 10.48 3.74
N SER A 159 -6.09 10.42 4.57
CA SER A 159 -7.45 10.09 4.16
C SER A 159 -8.44 11.14 4.66
N ARG A 160 -9.43 11.43 3.82
CA ARG A 160 -10.56 12.31 4.20
C ARG A 160 -11.66 11.54 4.96
N PHE A 161 -11.42 10.26 5.21
CA PHE A 161 -12.32 9.30 5.81
C PHE A 161 -11.65 8.57 6.98
N ALA A 162 -12.47 7.96 7.84
CA ALA A 162 -12.03 7.30 9.06
C ALA A 162 -11.49 5.89 8.76
N VAL A 163 -10.47 5.81 7.92
CA VAL A 163 -9.97 4.57 7.32
C VAL A 163 -9.38 3.59 8.32
N LEU A 164 -8.63 4.08 9.30
CA LEU A 164 -8.08 3.26 10.37
C LEU A 164 -9.20 2.80 11.30
N SER A 165 -10.12 3.68 11.66
CA SER A 165 -11.28 3.32 12.50
C SER A 165 -12.19 2.29 11.82
N LEU A 166 -12.51 2.50 10.54
CA LEU A 166 -13.28 1.55 9.72
C LEU A 166 -12.57 0.21 9.62
N TRP A 167 -11.26 0.22 9.34
CA TRP A 167 -10.47 -1.00 9.26
C TRP A 167 -10.40 -1.73 10.60
N ALA A 168 -10.08 -1.02 11.69
CA ALA A 168 -9.97 -1.56 13.03
C ALA A 168 -11.29 -2.18 13.53
N ALA A 169 -12.43 -1.57 13.20
CA ALA A 169 -13.74 -2.12 13.53
C ALA A 169 -13.94 -3.53 12.93
N HIS A 170 -13.37 -3.83 11.76
CA HIS A 170 -13.48 -5.14 11.10
C HIS A 170 -12.44 -6.17 11.58
N GLN A 171 -11.56 -5.81 12.52
CA GLN A 171 -10.62 -6.77 13.11
C GLN A 171 -11.23 -7.58 14.26
N GLN A 172 -12.39 -7.16 14.76
CA GLN A 172 -13.11 -7.84 15.83
C GLN A 172 -14.02 -8.92 15.26
N ALA A 173 -14.32 -9.95 16.06
CA ALA A 173 -15.26 -11.02 15.67
C ALA A 173 -16.67 -10.49 15.34
N THR A 174 -17.04 -9.31 15.85
CA THR A 174 -18.27 -8.61 15.51
C THR A 174 -17.92 -7.14 15.26
N PRO A 175 -18.05 -6.64 14.02
CA PRO A 175 -17.69 -5.27 13.72
C PRO A 175 -18.57 -4.23 14.43
N GLU A 176 -17.94 -3.29 15.15
CA GLU A 176 -18.63 -2.19 15.85
C GLU A 176 -18.79 -0.93 14.99
N LEU A 177 -19.31 -1.08 13.76
CA LEU A 177 -19.40 0.03 12.79
C LEU A 177 -20.30 1.19 13.24
N ALA A 178 -21.26 0.93 14.12
CA ALA A 178 -22.20 1.95 14.61
C ALA A 178 -21.54 3.09 15.38
N ARG A 179 -20.27 2.93 15.80
CA ARG A 179 -19.50 3.94 16.55
C ARG A 179 -18.52 4.71 15.68
N VAL A 180 -18.34 4.33 14.42
CA VAL A 180 -17.39 4.97 13.51
C VAL A 180 -18.11 6.02 12.68
N GLU A 181 -17.62 7.26 12.68
CA GLU A 181 -18.08 8.31 11.76
C GLU A 181 -17.24 8.26 10.48
N PRO A 182 -17.73 7.70 9.36
CA PRO A 182 -16.87 7.37 8.22
C PRO A 182 -16.24 8.57 7.52
N LEU A 183 -16.83 9.76 7.69
CA LEU A 183 -16.39 11.00 7.06
C LEU A 183 -15.40 11.80 7.90
N GLN A 184 -14.99 11.29 9.06
CA GLN A 184 -13.95 11.91 9.88
C GLN A 184 -12.58 11.66 9.22
N PRO A 185 -11.79 12.69 8.86
CA PRO A 185 -10.45 12.49 8.30
C PRO A 185 -9.50 11.80 9.29
N GLU A 186 -8.63 10.95 8.76
CA GLU A 186 -7.59 10.25 9.52
C GLU A 186 -6.29 10.19 8.74
N SER A 187 -5.17 10.29 9.46
CA SER A 187 -3.82 10.15 8.93
C SER A 187 -3.18 8.95 9.59
N VAL A 188 -2.71 8.00 8.80
CA VAL A 188 -2.25 6.70 9.30
C VAL A 188 -0.78 6.51 8.96
N LEU A 189 0.04 6.27 9.99
CA LEU A 189 1.39 5.74 9.82
C LEU A 189 1.33 4.22 9.80
N VAL A 190 1.75 3.61 8.69
CA VAL A 190 1.91 2.17 8.54
C VAL A 190 3.39 1.84 8.64
N LEU A 191 3.76 0.89 9.48
CA LEU A 191 5.14 0.42 9.61
C LEU A 191 5.18 -1.04 10.03
N ARG A 192 6.30 -1.71 9.77
CA ARG A 192 6.57 -3.06 10.28
C ARG A 192 7.56 -3.00 11.43
N SER A 193 7.19 -3.61 12.56
CA SER A 193 8.05 -3.83 13.73
C SER A 193 8.23 -5.34 13.92
N GLY A 194 9.39 -5.87 13.52
CA GLY A 194 9.61 -7.32 13.45
C GLY A 194 8.76 -7.97 12.37
N LEU A 195 7.85 -8.87 12.77
CA LEU A 195 6.90 -9.54 11.86
C LEU A 195 5.49 -8.95 11.92
N GLU A 196 5.27 -7.92 12.74
CA GLU A 196 3.97 -7.29 12.92
C GLU A 196 3.90 -5.95 12.19
N VAL A 197 2.81 -5.76 11.44
CA VAL A 197 2.51 -4.48 10.79
C VAL A 197 1.59 -3.66 11.69
N GLN A 198 2.08 -2.49 12.10
CA GLN A 198 1.39 -1.52 12.92
C GLN A 198 0.72 -0.47 12.03
N CYS A 199 -0.44 0.00 12.47
CA CYS A 199 -1.14 1.14 11.88
C CYS A 199 -1.47 2.10 13.02
N ILE A 200 -0.92 3.29 12.96
CA ILE A 200 -0.93 4.26 14.05
C ILE A 200 -1.64 5.51 13.57
N ASP A 201 -2.66 5.92 14.31
CA ASP A 201 -3.29 7.21 14.12
C ASP A 201 -2.30 8.33 14.47
N ILE A 202 -2.13 9.27 13.56
CA ILE A 202 -1.24 10.42 13.71
C ILE A 202 -1.96 11.69 13.29
N ALA A 203 -1.47 12.85 13.75
CA ALA A 203 -1.95 14.13 13.25
C ALA A 203 -1.58 14.32 11.77
N GLU A 204 -2.39 15.08 11.03
CA GLU A 204 -2.19 15.36 9.60
C GLU A 204 -0.80 15.94 9.33
N ALA A 205 -0.37 16.93 10.13
CA ALA A 205 0.94 17.55 10.01
C ALA A 205 2.10 16.57 10.27
N THR A 206 1.92 15.61 11.20
CA THR A 206 2.90 14.52 11.40
C THR A 206 2.99 13.63 10.16
N GLY A 207 1.87 13.38 9.49
CA GLY A 207 1.89 12.62 8.24
C GLY A 207 2.60 13.39 7.12
N VAL A 208 2.34 14.70 6.99
CA VAL A 208 3.08 15.57 6.04
C VAL A 208 4.59 15.53 6.31
N PHE A 209 4.99 15.66 7.58
CA PHE A 209 6.39 15.54 8.00
C PHE A 209 6.99 14.20 7.56
N MET A 210 6.31 13.09 7.86
CA MET A 210 6.77 11.75 7.50
C MET A 210 6.88 11.54 5.98
N ASP A 211 5.92 12.05 5.20
CA ASP A 211 5.95 11.97 3.73
C ASP A 211 7.17 12.70 3.15
N ARG A 212 7.52 13.88 3.68
CA ARG A 212 8.73 14.61 3.27
C ARG A 212 10.00 13.83 3.57
N LEU A 213 10.09 13.21 4.75
CA LEU A 213 11.24 12.38 5.11
C LEU A 213 11.37 11.14 4.23
N ILE A 214 10.25 10.48 3.88
CA ILE A 214 10.24 9.33 2.95
C ILE A 214 10.73 9.76 1.55
N GLN A 215 10.40 10.99 1.13
CA GLN A 215 10.90 11.61 -0.11
C GLN A 215 12.35 12.12 0.00
N LYS A 216 13.01 11.86 1.13
CA LYS A 216 14.39 12.24 1.46
C LYS A 216 14.60 13.76 1.52
N GLU A 217 13.55 14.57 1.71
CA GLU A 217 13.70 16.01 1.93
C GLU A 217 14.44 16.31 3.25
N THR A 218 14.91 17.55 3.41
CA THR A 218 15.63 17.91 4.64
C THR A 218 14.68 18.02 5.84
N LEU A 219 15.23 17.83 7.05
CA LEU A 219 14.48 17.95 8.29
C LEU A 219 13.79 19.33 8.40
N SER A 220 14.47 20.40 7.99
CA SER A 220 13.89 21.75 8.00
C SER A 220 12.75 21.92 7.01
N GLN A 221 12.83 21.32 5.81
CA GLN A 221 11.74 21.36 4.83
C GLN A 221 10.52 20.60 5.35
N ALA A 222 10.75 19.40 5.87
CA ALA A 222 9.70 18.58 6.48
C ALA A 222 9.02 19.31 7.65
N GLU A 223 9.78 19.94 8.55
CA GLU A 223 9.24 20.73 9.66
C GLU A 223 8.44 21.94 9.16
N GLN A 224 8.96 22.67 8.17
CA GLN A 224 8.28 23.85 7.63
C GLN A 224 6.94 23.48 6.99
N ASP A 225 6.89 22.43 6.17
CA ASP A 225 5.67 21.97 5.51
C ASP A 225 4.64 21.45 6.52
N ALA A 226 5.09 20.72 7.54
CA ALA A 226 4.22 20.27 8.63
C ALA A 226 3.63 21.46 9.41
N LYS A 227 4.43 22.49 9.71
CA LYS A 227 3.96 23.72 10.36
C LYS A 227 3.02 24.55 9.47
N ALA A 228 3.21 24.51 8.16
CA ALA A 228 2.31 25.16 7.21
C ALA A 228 0.94 24.47 7.16
N CYS A 229 0.91 23.15 7.31
CA CYS A 229 -0.31 22.35 7.48
C CYS A 229 -0.99 22.64 8.83
N GLU A 230 -0.25 22.52 9.93
CA GLU A 230 -0.74 22.78 11.29
C GLU A 230 0.29 23.59 12.08
N PRO A 231 0.02 24.87 12.42
CA PRO A 231 0.97 25.70 13.16
C PRO A 231 1.38 25.15 14.54
N GLY A 232 0.58 24.24 15.11
CA GLY A 232 0.83 23.54 16.36
C GLY A 232 1.78 22.34 16.26
N PHE A 233 2.31 22.03 15.08
CA PHE A 233 3.18 20.87 14.86
C PHE A 233 4.36 20.82 15.85
N ASP A 234 4.45 19.70 16.59
CA ASP A 234 5.51 19.41 17.55
C ASP A 234 6.58 18.50 16.92
N LEU A 235 7.68 19.12 16.50
CA LEU A 235 8.83 18.41 15.94
C LEU A 235 9.43 17.39 16.93
N VAL A 236 9.44 17.69 18.23
CA VAL A 236 10.02 16.80 19.24
C VAL A 236 9.17 15.54 19.38
N ALA A 237 7.84 15.69 19.41
CA ALA A 237 6.91 14.56 19.41
C ALA A 237 7.06 13.71 18.14
N ALA A 238 7.16 14.34 16.97
CA ALA A 238 7.37 13.64 15.70
C ALA A 238 8.69 12.86 15.72
N LEU A 239 9.83 13.49 16.05
CA LEU A 239 11.13 12.80 16.15
C LEU A 239 11.12 11.66 17.18
N THR A 240 10.40 11.84 18.30
CA THR A 240 10.23 10.78 19.30
C THR A 240 9.50 9.57 18.72
N LEU A 241 8.51 9.77 17.85
CA LEU A 241 7.84 8.69 17.13
C LEU A 241 8.82 7.90 16.25
N LEU A 242 9.67 8.59 15.49
CA LEU A 242 10.66 7.94 14.62
C LEU A 242 11.64 7.06 15.43
N LEU A 243 12.13 7.60 16.55
CA LEU A 243 13.07 6.91 17.43
C LEU A 243 12.42 5.73 18.15
N ARG A 244 11.21 5.92 18.67
CA ARG A 244 10.45 4.86 19.37
C ARG A 244 10.24 3.64 18.50
N TRP A 245 9.92 3.85 17.22
CA TRP A 245 9.67 2.77 16.27
C TRP A 245 10.91 2.32 15.51
N GLN A 246 12.08 2.92 15.79
CA GLN A 246 13.36 2.60 15.16
C GLN A 246 13.27 2.59 13.62
N ILE A 247 12.57 3.57 13.04
CA ILE A 247 12.31 3.61 11.59
C ILE A 247 13.35 4.38 10.79
N ILE A 248 14.39 4.92 11.43
CA ILE A 248 15.51 5.58 10.76
C ILE A 248 16.56 4.50 10.45
N THR A 249 17.01 4.43 9.20
CA THR A 249 18.02 3.46 8.76
C THR A 249 19.37 4.11 8.43
N SER A 250 19.37 5.39 8.09
CA SER A 250 20.59 6.17 7.86
C SER A 250 20.35 7.66 8.06
N LEU A 251 21.41 8.38 8.41
CA LEU A 251 21.46 9.84 8.54
C LEU A 251 22.60 10.38 7.70
N TYR A 252 22.37 11.45 6.95
CA TYR A 252 23.40 12.10 6.17
C TYR A 252 23.14 13.61 6.08
N PRO A 253 24.20 14.42 6.02
CA PRO A 253 24.05 15.83 5.73
C PRO A 253 23.40 15.99 4.35
N GLY A 254 22.40 16.87 4.24
CA GLY A 254 21.96 17.34 2.94
C GLY A 254 23.10 18.12 2.31
N ASP A 255 23.62 17.63 1.19
CA ASP A 255 24.65 18.35 0.45
C ASP A 255 24.18 19.78 0.17
N GLU A 256 24.98 20.77 0.56
CA GLU A 256 25.04 22.00 -0.22
C GLU A 256 25.56 21.58 -1.60
N HIS A 257 24.77 21.77 -2.66
CA HIS A 257 25.15 21.92 -4.08
C HIS A 257 24.22 21.15 -5.03
N GLY A 258 23.25 21.90 -5.57
CA GLY A 258 22.80 21.77 -6.95
C GLY A 258 23.24 23.00 -7.75
N GLN A 259 24.53 23.33 -7.70
CA GLN A 259 25.16 24.26 -8.63
C GLN A 259 26.46 23.58 -9.07
N LEU A 260 26.34 22.81 -10.14
CA LEU A 260 27.45 22.35 -10.96
C LEU A 260 27.18 22.89 -12.36
N ASP A 261 28.21 23.55 -12.89
CA ASP A 261 28.28 24.32 -14.13
C ASP A 261 27.74 23.61 -15.39
#